data_AF-F5LLS9-F1
#
_entry.id   AF-F5LLS9-F1
#
_cell.length_a   1.000
_cell.length_b   1.000
_cell.length_c   1.000
_cell.angle_alpha   90.00
_cell.angle_beta   90.00
_cell.angle_gamma   90.00
#
_symmetry.space_group_name_H-M   'P 1'
#
loop_
_entity.id
_entity.type
_entity.pdbx_description
1 polymer ?
#
loop_
_entity_poly.entity_id
_entity_poly.type
_entity_poly.pdbx_seq_one_letter_code
_entity_poly.pdbx_strand_id
1 'polypeptide(L)'
;MQSDTLCIIPPGKRKIWDRDATRGPASARDAYTGTLNRKARAYAEASGCDWVILSAKHGFLLPADTVPGNYDTAFGTTNAGIISADELARQWEEKDLHTYSRVEVLGGKKFRPIIGALAGSAAVYFPLENSRGIGDMLHLLDAWTVRMLKTDDK
;
A
#
# COMPACT_ATOMS: atom_id res chain seq x y z
N MET A 1 10.61 15.09 -12.75
CA MET A 1 11.29 13.79 -12.60
C MET A 1 10.26 12.83 -12.04
N GLN A 2 9.96 11.73 -12.73
CA GLN A 2 9.18 10.67 -12.08
C GLN A 2 10.03 10.08 -10.96
N SER A 3 9.41 9.80 -9.82
CA SER A 3 10.11 9.23 -8.67
C SER A 3 10.47 7.79 -8.98
N ASP A 4 11.74 7.42 -8.82
CA ASP A 4 12.23 6.05 -8.97
C ASP A 4 11.88 5.15 -7.76
N THR A 5 10.88 5.57 -6.98
CA THR A 5 10.46 4.93 -5.73
C THR A 5 8.99 4.55 -5.80
N LEU A 6 8.72 3.28 -5.53
CA LEU A 6 7.38 2.74 -5.34
C LEU A 6 7.07 2.57 -3.86
N CYS A 7 6.01 3.21 -3.39
CA CYS A 7 5.47 3.05 -2.05
C CYS A 7 4.35 2.00 -2.02
N ILE A 8 4.54 0.93 -1.26
CA ILE A 8 3.54 -0.13 -1.08
C ILE A 8 2.75 0.14 0.21
N ILE A 9 1.46 0.43 0.04
CA ILE A 9 0.55 0.84 1.10
C ILE A 9 -0.30 -0.35 1.56
N PRO A 10 -0.45 -0.58 2.87
CA PRO A 10 -1.39 -1.56 3.37
C PRO A 10 -2.85 -1.08 3.18
N PRO A 11 -3.80 -1.93 2.78
CA PRO A 11 -5.19 -1.56 2.54
C PRO A 11 -5.88 -1.04 3.82
N GLY A 12 -5.47 -1.54 4.99
CA GLY A 12 -6.20 -1.32 6.24
C GLY A 12 -7.51 -2.10 6.31
N LYS A 13 -8.14 -2.08 7.49
CA LYS A 13 -9.39 -2.85 7.73
C LYS A 13 -10.60 -2.14 7.11
N ARG A 14 -10.73 -0.83 7.36
CA ARG A 14 -11.92 -0.04 7.00
C ARG A 14 -11.95 0.38 5.54
N LYS A 15 -13.13 0.25 4.93
CA LYS A 15 -13.46 0.67 3.57
C LYS A 15 -14.70 1.55 3.55
N ILE A 16 -15.02 2.17 2.41
CA ILE A 16 -16.20 3.04 2.28
C ILE A 16 -17.52 2.29 2.53
N TRP A 17 -17.59 1.02 2.17
CA TRP A 17 -18.78 0.19 2.32
C TRP A 17 -19.09 -0.20 3.77
N ASP A 18 -18.09 -0.13 4.67
CA ASP A 18 -18.32 -0.35 6.11
C ASP A 18 -19.15 0.79 6.72
N ARG A 19 -19.15 1.98 6.09
CA ARG A 19 -19.97 3.12 6.46
C ARG A 19 -21.30 3.13 5.72
N ASP A 20 -21.29 2.75 4.45
CA ASP A 20 -22.44 2.80 3.56
C ASP A 20 -22.39 1.67 2.53
N ALA A 21 -23.14 0.60 2.81
CA ALA A 21 -23.18 -0.60 1.98
C ALA A 21 -23.85 -0.40 0.61
N THR A 22 -24.55 0.74 0.40
CA THR A 22 -25.24 1.03 -0.87
C THR A 22 -24.31 1.60 -1.95
N ARG A 23 -23.06 1.90 -1.59
CA ARG A 23 -22.07 2.43 -2.51
C ARG A 23 -21.72 1.42 -3.60
N GLY A 24 -21.66 1.90 -4.84
CA GLY A 24 -21.14 1.14 -5.97
C GLY A 24 -19.61 0.97 -5.93
N PRO A 25 -19.02 0.44 -7.02
CA PRO A 25 -17.59 0.34 -7.19
C PRO A 25 -16.88 1.69 -7.01
N ALA A 26 -15.66 1.69 -6.49
CA ALA A 26 -14.88 2.90 -6.24
C ALA A 26 -13.40 2.70 -6.58
N SER A 27 -12.69 3.80 -6.83
CA SER A 27 -11.24 3.78 -7.03
C SER A 27 -10.52 3.22 -5.78
N ALA A 28 -9.37 2.60 -5.93
CA ALA A 28 -8.56 2.14 -4.80
C ALA A 28 -8.13 3.33 -3.91
N ARG A 29 -7.92 4.52 -4.49
CA ARG A 29 -7.68 5.74 -3.71
C ARG A 29 -8.82 6.06 -2.75
N ASP A 30 -10.07 5.85 -3.14
CA ASP A 30 -11.23 6.24 -2.32
C ASP A 30 -11.80 5.09 -1.49
N ALA A 31 -11.62 3.85 -1.95
CA ALA A 31 -12.22 2.66 -1.35
C ALA A 31 -11.73 2.40 0.07
N TYR A 32 -10.46 2.66 0.38
CA TYR A 32 -9.87 2.36 1.68
C TYR A 32 -9.86 3.60 2.59
N THR A 33 -10.47 3.47 3.77
CA THR A 33 -10.69 4.58 4.71
C THR A 33 -10.02 4.37 6.07
N GLY A 34 -9.26 3.28 6.22
CA GLY A 34 -8.49 2.99 7.43
C GLY A 34 -7.41 4.03 7.71
N THR A 35 -7.19 4.34 9.00
CA THR A 35 -6.24 5.38 9.41
C THR A 35 -4.81 5.12 8.92
N LEU A 36 -4.36 3.86 8.98
CA LEU A 36 -3.02 3.48 8.49
C LEU A 36 -2.88 3.71 6.99
N ASN A 37 -3.84 3.26 6.19
CA ASN A 37 -3.85 3.45 4.75
C ASN A 37 -3.81 4.95 4.40
N ARG A 38 -4.69 5.75 5.01
CA ARG A 38 -4.76 7.19 4.78
C ARG A 38 -3.44 7.91 5.10
N LYS A 39 -2.79 7.58 6.22
CA LYS A 39 -1.51 8.21 6.61
C LYS A 39 -0.35 7.74 5.74
N ALA A 40 -0.30 6.45 5.39
CA ALA A 40 0.71 5.92 4.48
C ALA A 40 0.58 6.53 3.07
N ARG A 41 -0.66 6.72 2.59
CA ARG A 41 -0.93 7.45 1.34
C ARG A 41 -0.50 8.90 1.43
N ALA A 42 -0.85 9.61 2.51
CA ALA A 42 -0.46 11.00 2.67
C ALA A 42 1.08 11.17 2.70
N TYR A 43 1.81 10.24 3.33
CA TYR A 43 3.27 10.20 3.25
C TYR A 43 3.74 9.97 1.81
N ALA A 44 3.18 8.99 1.11
CA ALA A 44 3.59 8.67 -0.27
C ALA A 44 3.35 9.84 -1.24
N GLU A 45 2.19 10.48 -1.14
CA GLU A 45 1.85 11.66 -1.94
C GLU A 45 2.75 12.85 -1.59
N ALA A 46 3.10 13.04 -0.32
CA ALA A 46 4.01 14.11 0.11
C ALA A 46 5.48 13.85 -0.24
N SER A 47 5.92 12.59 -0.35
CA SER A 47 7.28 12.26 -0.77
C SER A 47 7.44 12.19 -2.30
N GLY A 48 6.34 12.37 -3.05
CA GLY A 48 6.32 12.27 -4.50
C GLY A 48 6.57 10.85 -5.03
N CYS A 49 6.49 9.81 -4.21
CA CYS A 49 6.58 8.43 -4.70
C CYS A 49 5.27 8.02 -5.37
N ASP A 50 5.39 7.21 -6.42
CA ASP A 50 4.25 6.45 -6.89
C ASP A 50 3.84 5.44 -5.83
N TRP A 51 2.56 5.08 -5.78
CA TRP A 51 2.08 4.16 -4.76
C TRP A 51 1.03 3.19 -5.26
N VAL A 52 1.06 2.01 -4.66
CA VAL A 52 0.08 0.93 -4.85
C VAL A 52 -0.41 0.43 -3.51
N ILE A 53 -1.64 -0.07 -3.48
CA ILE A 53 -2.17 -0.80 -2.33
C ILE A 53 -1.92 -2.29 -2.53
N LEU A 54 -1.37 -2.97 -1.53
CA LEU A 54 -1.22 -4.43 -1.55
C LEU A 54 -2.36 -5.10 -0.77
N SER A 55 -3.42 -5.46 -1.48
CA SER A 55 -4.63 -6.14 -1.00
C SER A 55 -4.47 -7.66 -1.00
N ALA A 56 -4.92 -8.33 0.06
CA ALA A 56 -4.94 -9.78 0.10
C ALA A 56 -5.91 -10.41 -0.92
N LYS A 57 -6.98 -9.70 -1.30
CA LYS A 57 -7.97 -10.18 -2.28
C LYS A 57 -7.60 -9.82 -3.71
N HIS A 58 -7.13 -8.59 -3.91
CA HIS A 58 -6.97 -7.99 -5.24
C HIS A 58 -5.51 -7.85 -5.68
N GLY A 59 -4.55 -8.05 -4.77
CA GLY A 59 -3.13 -7.88 -5.07
C GLY A 59 -2.75 -6.42 -5.12
N PHE A 60 -1.96 -6.04 -6.13
CA PHE A 60 -1.52 -4.67 -6.34
C PHE A 60 -2.63 -3.85 -7.01
N LEU A 61 -3.07 -2.81 -6.30
CA LEU A 61 -4.03 -1.85 -6.81
C LEU A 61 -3.36 -0.48 -6.98
N LEU A 62 -3.31 0.00 -8.22
CA LEU A 62 -2.99 1.37 -8.56
C LEU A 62 -4.09 2.32 -8.02
N PRO A 63 -3.80 3.61 -7.83
CA PRO A 63 -4.76 4.56 -7.27
C PRO A 63 -6.10 4.61 -8.01
N ALA A 64 -6.04 4.45 -9.34
CA ALA A 64 -7.20 4.49 -10.24
C ALA A 64 -7.91 3.14 -10.43
N ASP A 65 -7.34 2.03 -9.94
CA ASP A 65 -7.96 0.71 -10.11
C ASP A 65 -9.31 0.65 -9.39
N THR A 66 -10.29 -0.02 -10.00
CA THR A 66 -11.63 -0.15 -9.43
C THR A 66 -11.68 -1.29 -8.40
N VAL A 67 -12.14 -0.98 -7.19
CA VAL A 67 -12.52 -1.96 -6.16
C VAL A 67 -14.04 -2.17 -6.25
N PRO A 68 -14.53 -3.39 -6.60
CA PRO A 68 -15.96 -3.60 -6.89
C PRO A 68 -16.90 -3.44 -5.70
N GLY A 69 -16.44 -3.70 -4.48
CA GLY A 69 -17.30 -3.76 -3.31
C GLY A 69 -16.55 -4.15 -2.04
N ASN A 70 -17.29 -4.27 -0.94
CA ASN A 70 -16.70 -4.66 0.35
C ASN A 70 -16.14 -6.09 0.33
N TYR A 71 -15.17 -6.33 1.19
CA TYR A 71 -14.61 -7.65 1.46
C TYR A 71 -13.77 -7.64 2.75
N ASP A 72 -13.59 -8.81 3.36
CA ASP A 72 -12.75 -8.99 4.55
C ASP A 72 -11.78 -10.16 4.37
N THR A 73 -10.61 -9.85 3.79
CA THR A 73 -9.52 -10.82 3.55
C THR A 73 -8.20 -10.21 4.00
N ALA A 74 -7.35 -10.99 4.65
CA ALA A 74 -6.02 -10.55 5.09
C ALA A 74 -4.96 -11.62 4.80
N PHE A 75 -3.76 -11.18 4.40
CA PHE A 75 -2.60 -12.07 4.27
C PHE A 75 -2.30 -12.78 5.59
N GLY A 76 -1.98 -14.08 5.51
CA GLY A 76 -1.72 -14.95 6.67
C GLY A 76 -2.95 -15.60 7.28
N THR A 77 -4.11 -15.53 6.61
CA THR A 77 -5.33 -16.27 6.99
C THR A 77 -5.58 -17.40 6.00
N THR A 78 -6.29 -18.46 6.40
CA THR A 78 -6.61 -19.62 5.54
C THR A 78 -7.87 -19.39 4.70
N ASN A 79 -8.23 -18.12 4.43
CA ASN A 79 -9.49 -17.78 3.77
C ASN A 79 -9.41 -18.03 2.27
N ALA A 80 -10.44 -18.67 1.71
CA ALA A 80 -10.65 -18.73 0.27
C ALA A 80 -10.77 -17.30 -0.28
N GLY A 81 -9.98 -16.97 -1.30
CA GLY A 81 -9.98 -15.64 -1.92
C GLY A 81 -8.77 -14.76 -1.60
N ILE A 82 -7.70 -15.32 -1.01
CA ILE A 82 -6.38 -14.68 -1.05
C ILE A 82 -5.78 -14.88 -2.43
N ILE A 83 -5.24 -13.80 -2.99
CA ILE A 83 -4.53 -13.81 -4.27
C ILE A 83 -3.30 -14.73 -4.22
N SER A 84 -3.06 -15.48 -5.31
CA SER A 84 -1.91 -16.38 -5.41
C SER A 84 -0.61 -15.60 -5.62
N ALA A 85 0.52 -16.25 -5.33
CA ALA A 85 1.85 -15.69 -5.62
C ALA A 85 2.04 -15.45 -7.12
N ASP A 86 1.57 -16.37 -7.98
CA ASP A 86 1.67 -16.26 -9.43
C ASP A 86 0.90 -15.04 -9.96
N GLU A 87 -0.29 -14.78 -9.41
CA GLU A 87 -1.09 -13.61 -9.80
C GLU A 87 -0.45 -12.30 -9.31
N LEU A 88 0.17 -12.31 -8.12
CA LEU A 88 0.95 -11.15 -7.65
C LEU A 88 2.16 -10.88 -8.55
N ALA A 89 2.86 -11.93 -9.00
CA ALA A 89 3.97 -11.80 -9.94
C ALA A 89 3.50 -11.27 -11.30
N ARG A 90 2.38 -11.77 -11.82
CA ARG A 90 1.77 -11.26 -13.05
C ARG A 90 1.44 -9.77 -12.94
N GLN A 91 0.79 -9.35 -11.84
CA GLN A 91 0.44 -7.95 -11.61
C GLN A 91 1.67 -7.06 -11.42
N TRP A 92 2.75 -7.58 -10.83
CA TRP A 92 4.02 -6.86 -10.67
C TRP A 92 4.64 -6.48 -12.02
N GLU A 93 4.59 -7.39 -12.98
CA GLU A 93 5.04 -7.15 -14.36
C GLU A 93 4.06 -6.24 -15.13
N GLU A 94 2.77 -6.57 -15.14
CA GLU A 94 1.75 -5.86 -15.96
C GLU A 94 1.50 -4.41 -15.54
N LYS A 95 1.78 -4.08 -14.28
CA LYS A 95 1.64 -2.71 -13.76
C LYS A 95 2.98 -1.97 -13.73
N ASP A 96 4.01 -2.51 -14.42
CA ASP A 96 5.35 -1.94 -14.50
C ASP A 96 6.01 -1.70 -13.13
N LEU A 97 5.62 -2.45 -12.08
CA LEU A 97 6.17 -2.28 -10.73
C LEU A 97 7.62 -2.75 -10.64
N HIS A 98 8.05 -3.62 -11.55
CA HIS A 98 9.43 -4.07 -11.71
C HIS A 98 10.38 -2.96 -12.19
N THR A 99 9.85 -1.85 -12.72
CA THR A 99 10.68 -0.75 -13.27
C THR A 99 11.27 0.16 -12.21
N TYR A 100 10.75 0.11 -10.97
CA TYR A 100 11.23 0.95 -9.87
C TYR A 100 12.48 0.35 -9.23
N SER A 101 13.54 1.15 -9.08
CA SER A 101 14.78 0.69 -8.43
C SER A 101 14.66 0.62 -6.90
N ARG A 102 13.69 1.35 -6.32
CA ARG A 102 13.46 1.42 -4.87
C ARG A 102 12.00 1.10 -4.52
N VAL A 103 11.81 0.24 -3.53
CA VAL A 103 10.48 -0.13 -3.01
C VAL A 103 10.41 0.14 -1.52
N GLU A 104 9.47 0.99 -1.09
CA GLU A 104 9.20 1.28 0.32
C GLU A 104 7.89 0.64 0.76
N VAL A 105 7.96 -0.35 1.63
CA VAL A 105 6.78 -1.03 2.16
C VAL A 105 6.34 -0.37 3.45
N LEU A 106 5.26 0.42 3.38
CA LEU A 106 4.67 1.17 4.50
C LEU A 106 3.73 0.29 5.34
N GLY A 107 4.12 -0.96 5.52
CA GLY A 107 3.35 -1.99 6.22
C GLY A 107 4.21 -2.84 7.15
N GLY A 108 3.58 -3.81 7.81
CA GLY A 108 4.26 -4.70 8.75
C GLY A 108 5.04 -5.85 8.09
N LYS A 109 5.77 -6.59 8.91
CA LYS A 109 6.66 -7.71 8.53
C LYS A 109 6.04 -8.78 7.61
N LYS A 110 4.73 -8.95 7.65
CA LYS A 110 3.99 -9.93 6.83
C LYS A 110 4.13 -9.71 5.32
N PHE A 111 4.49 -8.50 4.88
CA PHE A 111 4.71 -8.20 3.47
C PHE A 111 6.11 -8.58 2.98
N ARG A 112 7.07 -8.80 3.90
CA ARG A 112 8.46 -9.15 3.58
C ARG A 112 8.61 -10.38 2.67
N PRO A 113 7.98 -11.54 2.96
CA PRO A 113 8.10 -12.69 2.06
C PRO A 113 7.43 -12.45 0.69
N ILE A 114 6.38 -11.62 0.64
CA ILE A 114 5.65 -11.33 -0.60
C ILE A 114 6.51 -10.43 -1.51
N ILE A 115 6.98 -9.29 -0.99
CA ILE A 115 7.77 -8.34 -1.77
C ILE A 115 9.17 -8.88 -2.05
N GLY A 116 9.77 -9.61 -1.11
CA GLY A 116 11.10 -10.20 -1.31
C GLY A 116 11.15 -11.21 -2.46
N ALA A 117 10.03 -11.88 -2.77
CA ALA A 117 9.94 -12.80 -3.90
C ALA A 117 9.76 -12.09 -5.26
N LEU A 118 9.31 -10.83 -5.25
CA LEU A 118 8.94 -10.07 -6.45
C LEU A 118 9.95 -8.98 -6.82
N ALA A 119 10.56 -8.36 -5.83
CA ALA A 119 11.35 -7.15 -6.01
C ALA A 119 12.65 -7.34 -6.81
N GLY A 120 13.10 -8.58 -7.03
CA GLY A 120 14.28 -8.87 -7.84
C GLY A 120 15.52 -8.11 -7.35
N SER A 121 16.03 -7.20 -8.19
CA SER A 121 17.19 -6.34 -7.90
C SER A 121 16.84 -5.03 -7.19
N ALA A 122 15.56 -4.69 -7.04
CA ALA A 122 15.14 -3.45 -6.40
C ALA A 122 15.50 -3.43 -4.91
N ALA A 123 15.89 -2.25 -4.42
CA ALA A 123 16.19 -2.04 -3.01
C ALA A 123 14.89 -1.94 -2.21
N VAL A 124 14.61 -2.96 -1.39
CA VAL A 124 13.37 -3.03 -0.58
C VAL A 124 13.59 -2.55 0.84
N TYR A 125 12.80 -1.58 1.27
CA TYR A 125 12.82 -1.01 2.61
C TYR A 125 11.51 -1.24 3.35
N PHE A 126 11.60 -1.44 4.67
CA PHE A 126 10.45 -1.54 5.57
C PHE A 126 10.56 -0.48 6.67
N PRO A 127 10.28 0.80 6.37
CA PRO A 127 10.54 1.91 7.31
C PRO A 127 9.81 1.78 8.65
N LEU A 128 8.67 1.07 8.66
CA LEU A 128 7.82 0.88 9.84
C LEU A 128 8.10 -0.43 10.60
N GLU A 129 9.05 -1.26 10.16
CA GLU A 129 9.33 -2.60 10.72
C GLU A 129 9.72 -2.57 12.21
N ASN A 130 10.39 -1.50 12.64
CA ASN A 130 10.89 -1.32 14.01
C ASN A 130 9.95 -0.51 14.92
N SER A 131 8.75 -0.18 14.44
CA SER A 131 7.76 0.51 15.27
C SER A 131 7.23 -0.36 16.40
N ARG A 132 6.87 0.26 17.52
CA ARG A 132 6.37 -0.44 18.73
C ARG A 132 4.92 -0.92 18.62
N GLY A 133 4.25 -0.63 17.50
CA GLY A 133 2.87 -0.98 17.25
C GLY A 133 2.17 0.03 16.35
N ILE A 134 0.86 -0.15 16.15
CA ILE A 134 0.10 0.67 15.19
C ILE A 134 0.14 2.16 15.51
N GLY A 135 0.03 2.56 16.78
CA GLY A 135 0.07 3.98 17.17
C GLY A 135 1.39 4.65 16.78
N ASP A 136 2.50 3.98 17.03
CA ASP A 136 3.86 4.43 16.69
C ASP A 136 4.03 4.58 15.17
N MET A 137 3.51 3.63 14.38
CA MET A 137 3.49 3.72 12.91
C MET A 137 2.73 4.96 12.43
N LEU A 138 1.55 5.23 13.00
CA LEU A 138 0.73 6.37 12.60
C LEU A 138 1.43 7.70 12.92
N HIS A 139 2.10 7.79 14.08
CA HIS A 139 2.86 8.98 14.46
C HIS A 139 4.09 9.20 13.56
N LEU A 140 4.82 8.15 13.22
CA LEU A 140 5.96 8.24 12.29
C LEU A 140 5.51 8.74 10.92
N LEU A 141 4.44 8.16 10.36
CA LEU A 141 3.90 8.58 9.07
C LEU A 141 3.51 10.06 9.07
N ASP A 142 2.80 10.54 10.10
CA ASP A 142 2.45 11.96 10.21
C ASP A 142 3.70 12.85 10.26
N ALA A 143 4.67 12.50 11.10
CA ALA A 143 5.89 13.27 11.27
C ALA A 143 6.69 13.34 9.95
N TRP A 144 6.75 12.22 9.22
CA TRP A 144 7.41 12.17 7.91
C TRP A 144 6.65 12.98 6.86
N THR A 145 5.33 12.86 6.77
CA THR A 145 4.51 13.68 5.86
C THR A 145 4.77 15.17 6.07
N VAL A 146 4.72 15.65 7.32
CA VAL A 146 4.99 17.06 7.64
C VAL A 146 6.40 17.47 7.24
N ARG A 147 7.39 16.59 7.41
CA ARG A 147 8.78 16.87 7.02
C ARG A 147 8.92 16.98 5.50
N MET A 148 8.26 16.11 4.73
CA MET A 148 8.35 16.16 3.26
C MET A 148 7.73 17.44 2.72
N LEU A 149 6.54 17.82 3.20
CA LEU A 149 5.86 19.06 2.77
C LEU A 149 6.65 20.33 3.08
N LYS A 150 7.46 20.34 4.15
CA LYS A 150 8.34 21.48 4.49
C LYS A 150 9.61 21.55 3.65
N THR A 151 9.96 20.47 2.94
CA THR A 151 11.17 20.41 2.13
C THR A 151 10.94 21.01 0.74
N ASP A 152 9.69 21.05 0.27
CA ASP A 152 9.29 21.66 -1.01
C ASP A 152 9.17 23.21 -0.96
N ASP A 153 9.25 23.80 0.23
CA ASP A 153 9.12 25.25 0.47
C ASP A 153 10.47 26.01 0.42
N LYS A 154 11.52 25.40 -0.16
CA LYS A 154 12.88 25.99 -0.26
C LYS A 154 13.43 26.02 -1.68
#